data_AF-A0A496Y5T6-F1
#
_entry.id   AF-A0A496Y5T6-F1
#
_cell.length_a   1.000
_cell.length_b   1.000
_cell.length_c   1.000
_cell.angle_alpha   90.00
_cell.angle_beta   90.00
_cell.angle_gamma   90.00
#
_symmetry.space_group_name_H-M   'P 1'
#
loop_
_entity.id
_entity.type
_entity.pdbx_description
1 polymer ?
#
loop_
_entity_poly.entity_id
_entity_poly.type
_entity_poly.pdbx_seq_one_letter_code
_entity_poly.pdbx_strand_id
1 'polypeptide(L)'
;MVEREQIVRIIQKRLGLEDSEFKVIKNNPKFQRLFDNALAASQYRLVAEVIESRGCHSGHTLGQKIFFDSSGNLLTRESPER
;
A
#
# COMPACT_ATOMS: atom_id res chain seq x y z
N MET A 1 -9.34 -11.85 -16.44
CA MET A 1 -9.60 -10.77 -15.46
C MET A 1 -9.47 -11.41 -14.09
N VAL A 2 -8.73 -10.82 -13.15
CA VAL A 2 -8.66 -11.35 -11.78
C VAL A 2 -10.01 -11.07 -11.14
N GLU A 3 -10.73 -12.11 -10.72
CA GLU A 3 -12.03 -11.97 -10.09
C GLU A 3 -11.90 -11.31 -8.72
N ARG A 4 -12.89 -10.50 -8.33
CA ARG A 4 -12.92 -9.80 -7.04
C ARG A 4 -12.58 -10.70 -5.85
N GLU A 5 -13.11 -11.92 -5.84
CA GLU A 5 -12.82 -12.89 -4.78
C GLU A 5 -11.35 -13.29 -4.70
N GLN A 6 -10.66 -13.39 -5.84
CA GLN A 6 -9.23 -13.67 -5.88
C GLN A 6 -8.44 -12.52 -5.25
N ILE A 7 -8.81 -11.26 -5.51
CA ILE A 7 -8.20 -10.08 -4.88
C ILE A 7 -8.40 -10.12 -3.36
N VAL A 8 -9.63 -10.38 -2.91
CA VAL A 8 -9.96 -10.47 -1.49
C VAL A 8 -9.12 -11.56 -0.80
N ARG A 9 -8.98 -12.75 -1.43
CA ARG A 9 -8.13 -13.85 -0.92
C ARG A 9 -6.65 -13.47 -0.88
N ILE A 10 -6.15 -12.75 -1.88
CA ILE A 10 -4.76 -12.25 -1.88
C ILE A 10 -4.53 -11.29 -0.72
N ILE A 11 -5.48 -10.37 -0.48
CA ILE A 11 -5.37 -9.41 0.63
C ILE A 11 -5.39 -10.13 1.97
N GLN A 12 -6.32 -11.08 2.17
CA GLN A 12 -6.35 -11.91 3.38
C GLN A 12 -5.02 -12.61 3.63
N LYS A 13 -4.48 -13.28 2.60
CA LYS A 13 -3.18 -13.97 2.68
C LYS A 13 -2.04 -13.02 3.03
N ARG A 14 -2.03 -11.80 2.48
CA ARG A 14 -1.01 -10.78 2.78
C ARG A 14 -1.10 -10.24 4.20
N LEU A 15 -2.31 -10.13 4.74
CA LEU A 15 -2.53 -9.72 6.13
C LEU A 15 -2.23 -10.85 7.13
N GLY A 16 -2.11 -12.10 6.67
CA GLY A 16 -1.85 -13.25 7.53
C GLY A 16 -3.00 -13.55 8.49
N LEU A 17 -4.24 -13.22 8.09
CA LEU A 17 -5.43 -13.36 8.93
C LEU A 17 -6.18 -14.64 8.62
N GLU A 18 -6.61 -15.31 9.69
CA GLU A 18 -7.53 -16.45 9.61
C GLU A 18 -8.91 -15.98 9.10
N ASP A 19 -9.72 -16.92 8.59
CA ASP A 19 -11.04 -16.61 8.02
C ASP A 19 -11.97 -15.90 9.03
N SER A 20 -11.89 -16.29 10.31
CA SER A 20 -12.71 -15.72 11.40
C SER A 20 -12.36 -14.25 11.66
N GLU A 21 -11.07 -13.91 11.64
CA GLU A 21 -10.56 -12.56 11.85
C GLU A 21 -10.85 -11.68 10.62
N PHE A 22 -10.62 -12.24 9.43
CA PHE A 22 -10.82 -11.52 8.18
C PHE A 22 -12.30 -11.23 7.90
N LYS A 23 -13.23 -12.01 8.46
CA LYS A 23 -14.68 -11.79 8.29
C LYS A 23 -15.12 -10.39 8.70
N VAL A 24 -14.53 -9.80 9.73
CA VAL A 24 -14.83 -8.43 10.18
C VAL A 24 -14.44 -7.41 9.11
N ILE A 25 -13.29 -7.61 8.46
CA ILE A 25 -12.81 -6.76 7.36
C ILE A 25 -13.69 -6.98 6.11
N LYS A 26 -13.91 -8.25 5.75
CA LYS A 26 -14.68 -8.66 4.58
C LYS A 26 -16.13 -8.19 4.62
N ASN A 27 -16.72 -8.00 5.78
CA ASN A 27 -18.12 -7.54 5.89
C ASN A 27 -18.25 -6.03 6.13
N ASN A 28 -17.14 -5.32 6.32
CA ASN A 28 -17.17 -3.88 6.54
C ASN A 28 -17.39 -3.14 5.20
N PRO A 29 -18.44 -2.29 5.09
CA PRO A 29 -18.70 -1.52 3.87
C PRO A 29 -17.53 -0.64 3.42
N LYS A 30 -16.73 -0.12 4.36
CA LYS A 30 -15.54 0.69 4.05
C LYS A 30 -14.51 -0.11 3.24
N PHE A 31 -14.30 -1.39 3.56
CA PHE A 31 -13.33 -2.24 2.88
C PHE A 31 -13.89 -2.87 1.60
N GLN A 32 -15.21 -2.95 1.41
CA GLN A 32 -15.78 -3.37 0.13
C GLN A 32 -15.31 -2.47 -1.01
N ARG A 33 -15.38 -1.15 -0.82
CA ARG A 33 -14.88 -0.18 -1.80
C ARG A 33 -13.39 -0.35 -2.07
N LEU A 34 -12.60 -0.72 -1.06
CA LEU A 34 -11.17 -1.00 -1.25
C LEU A 34 -10.98 -2.20 -2.20
N PHE A 35 -11.72 -3.29 -2.01
CA PHE A 35 -11.62 -4.47 -2.87
C PHE A 35 -12.03 -4.19 -4.31
N ASP A 36 -13.09 -3.40 -4.50
CA ASP A 36 -13.59 -3.04 -5.83
C ASP A 36 -12.57 -2.21 -6.62
N ASN A 37 -11.80 -1.37 -5.91
CA ASN A 37 -10.83 -0.47 -6.53
C ASN A 37 -9.40 -1.02 -6.52
N ALA A 38 -9.09 -2.11 -5.80
CA ALA A 38 -7.73 -2.58 -5.58
C ALA A 38 -6.95 -2.86 -6.89
N LEU A 39 -7.60 -3.45 -7.90
CA LEU A 39 -6.94 -3.71 -9.19
C LEU A 39 -6.64 -2.39 -9.92
N ALA A 40 -7.62 -1.50 -10.01
CA ALA A 40 -7.45 -0.19 -10.62
C ALA A 40 -6.48 0.71 -9.84
N ALA A 41 -6.33 0.50 -8.53
CA ALA A 41 -5.35 1.21 -7.71
C ALA A 41 -3.94 0.69 -7.99
N SER A 42 -3.78 -0.62 -8.21
CA SER A 42 -2.46 -1.28 -8.34
C SER A 42 -1.57 -0.80 -9.50
N GLN A 43 -2.14 -0.09 -10.49
CA GLN A 43 -1.40 0.56 -11.58
C GLN A 43 -0.78 1.91 -11.16
N TYR A 44 -1.17 2.46 -10.02
CA TYR A 44 -0.66 3.72 -9.51
C TYR A 44 0.42 3.52 -8.45
N ARG A 45 1.25 4.54 -8.30
CA ARG A 45 2.27 4.64 -7.26
C ARG A 45 2.10 5.97 -6.54
N LEU A 46 2.37 5.96 -5.24
CA LEU A 46 2.46 7.19 -4.47
C LEU A 46 3.94 7.61 -4.42
N VAL A 47 4.21 8.87 -4.73
CA VAL A 47 5.56 9.44 -4.72
C VAL A 47 5.57 10.57 -3.71
N ALA A 48 6.32 10.40 -2.63
CA ALA A 48 6.58 11.45 -1.66
C ALA A 48 7.93 12.10 -1.98
N GLU A 49 7.91 13.39 -2.30
CA GLU A 49 9.12 14.18 -2.55
C GLU A 49 9.45 15.05 -1.33
N VAL A 50 10.70 15.02 -0.90
CA VAL A 50 11.19 15.85 0.19
C VAL A 50 11.33 17.29 -0.32
N ILE A 51 10.40 18.16 0.06
CA ILE A 51 10.40 19.58 -0.37
C ILE A 51 11.24 20.49 0.54
N GLU A 52 11.65 20.02 1.72
CA GLU A 52 12.57 20.70 2.63
C GLU A 52 13.21 19.67 3.56
N SER A 53 14.49 19.85 3.91
CA SER A 53 15.17 19.04 4.91
C SER A 53 16.22 19.85 5.67
N ARG A 54 16.06 19.93 7.00
CA ARG A 54 17.06 20.51 7.92
C ARG A 54 17.13 19.62 9.16
N GLY A 55 18.33 19.09 9.45
CA GLY A 55 18.52 18.22 10.61
C GLY A 55 17.73 16.91 10.58
N CYS A 56 17.44 16.34 9.40
CA CYS A 56 16.70 15.09 9.28
C CYS A 56 17.52 13.91 9.80
N HIS A 57 17.13 13.34 10.95
CA HIS A 57 17.81 12.21 11.57
C HIS A 57 17.86 10.96 10.66
N SER A 58 16.87 10.78 9.79
CA SER A 58 16.82 9.68 8.83
C SER A 58 17.70 9.89 7.59
N GLY A 59 18.41 11.02 7.48
CA GLY A 59 19.32 11.30 6.37
C GLY A 59 18.66 11.77 5.07
N HIS A 60 17.35 12.05 5.08
CA HIS A 60 16.66 12.45 3.86
C HIS A 60 17.07 13.85 3.38
N THR A 61 17.21 14.02 2.07
CA THR A 61 17.71 15.25 1.44
C THR A 61 16.66 15.91 0.53
N LEU A 62 16.79 17.22 0.31
CA LEU A 62 15.88 17.98 -0.57
C LEU A 62 15.81 17.36 -1.98
N GLY A 63 14.60 17.17 -2.50
CA GLY A 63 14.31 16.56 -3.81
C GLY A 63 14.30 15.03 -3.81
N GLN A 64 14.65 14.38 -2.70
CA GLN A 64 14.62 12.93 -2.59
C GLN A 64 13.19 12.40 -2.74
N LYS A 65 13.02 11.34 -3.53
CA LYS A 65 11.72 10.69 -3.75
C LYS A 65 11.66 9.36 -3.03
N ILE A 66 10.56 9.14 -2.32
CA ILE A 66 10.24 7.88 -1.64
C ILE A 66 8.99 7.31 -2.31
N PHE A 67 9.06 6.05 -2.73
CA PHE A 67 8.03 5.42 -3.54
C PHE A 67 7.24 4.42 -2.72
N PHE A 68 5.92 4.46 -2.87
CA PHE A 68 5.00 3.51 -2.27
C PHE A 68 4.09 2.89 -3.32
N ASP A 69 3.65 1.67 -3.09
CA ASP A 69 2.56 1.09 -3.86
C ASP A 69 1.24 1.81 -3.57
N SER A 70 0.20 1.48 -4.33
CA SER A 70 -1.14 2.04 -4.17
C SER A 70 -1.79 1.78 -2.80
N SER A 71 -1.25 0.84 -2.03
CA SER A 71 -1.71 0.48 -0.69
C SER A 71 -0.89 1.17 0.41
N GLY A 72 0.10 1.99 0.04
CA GLY A 72 0.97 2.70 0.97
C GLY A 72 2.16 1.89 1.48
N ASN A 73 2.47 0.73 0.89
CA ASN A 73 3.66 -0.04 1.26
C ASN A 73 4.90 0.58 0.62
N LEU A 74 5.97 0.75 1.40
CA LEU A 74 7.24 1.28 0.93
C LEU A 74 7.88 0.34 -0.10
N LEU A 75 8.18 0.86 -1.29
CA LEU A 75 8.92 0.17 -2.34
C LEU A 75 10.41 0.34 -2.09
N THR A 76 10.97 -0.49 -1.19
CA THR A 76 12.34 -0.34 -0.69
C THR A 76 13.42 -0.42 -1.78
N ARG A 77 13.23 -1.24 -2.81
CA ARG A 77 14.16 -1.35 -3.94
C ARG A 77 14.13 -0.15 -4.90
N GLU A 78 13.05 0.60 -4.88
CA GLU A 78 12.87 1.80 -5.74
C GLU A 78 13.12 3.08 -4.95
N SER A 79 13.14 3.00 -3.63
CA SER A 79 13.45 4.09 -2.73
C SER A 79 14.95 4.15 -2.46
N PRO A 80 15.51 5.33 -2.14
CA PRO A 80 16.92 5.45 -1.83
C PRO A 80 17.31 4.60 -0.62
N GLU A 81 18.52 4.05 -0.66
CA GLU A 81 19.12 3.41 0.49
C GLU A 81 19.34 4.44 1.61
N ARG A 82 19.26 3.94 2.84
CA ARG A 82 19.32 4.76 4.06
C ARG A 82 20.74 5.22 4.35
#